data_AF-A0A378XFT3-F1
#
_entry.id   AF-A0A378XFT3-F1
#
_cell.length_a   1.000
_cell.length_b   1.000
_cell.length_c   1.000
_cell.angle_alpha   90.00
_cell.angle_beta   90.00
_cell.angle_gamma   90.00
#
_symmetry.space_group_name_H-M   'P 1'
#
loop_
_entity.id
_entity.type
_entity.pdbx_description
1 polymer ?
#
loop_
_entity_poly.entity_id
_entity_poly.type
_entity_poly.pdbx_seq_one_letter_code
_entity_poly.pdbx_strand_id
1 'polypeptide(L)'
;MNQEQFEAIKLSPEDKQRMRVSAMRGLLRLVIAQGLALLIVSFLALVFAGLWAGLSAFAGGMTYLIPTSMFVLHLVLKLLSKRDATAVTFFIGEAIKIGVAMVLMYLVVKVFGSNLVWPAFFVGLLVVLKAYVLLLVFKKL
;
A
#
# COMPACT_ATOMS: atom_id res chain seq x y z
N MET A 1 -22.03 41.16 -4.45
CA MET A 1 -21.22 40.01 -4.88
C MET A 1 -20.09 39.88 -3.86
N ASN A 2 -20.29 39.09 -2.80
CA ASN A 2 -19.33 38.99 -1.69
C ASN A 2 -18.11 38.19 -2.17
N GLN A 3 -16.94 38.83 -2.14
CA GLN A 3 -15.67 38.14 -2.36
C GLN A 3 -15.34 37.38 -1.09
N GLU A 4 -15.56 36.06 -1.10
CA GLU A 4 -14.94 35.18 -0.10
C GLU A 4 -13.42 35.32 -0.25
N GLN A 5 -12.81 36.09 0.64
CA GLN A 5 -11.37 36.07 0.82
C GLN A 5 -11.01 34.66 1.27
N PHE A 6 -10.45 33.86 0.36
CA PHE A 6 -9.72 32.66 0.70
C PHE A 6 -8.47 33.08 1.49
N GLU A 7 -8.66 33.41 2.75
CA GLU A 7 -7.58 33.69 3.69
C GLU A 7 -6.85 32.36 3.88
N ALA A 8 -5.77 32.18 3.10
CA ALA A 8 -4.96 30.98 3.15
C ALA A 8 -4.56 30.73 4.60
N ILE A 9 -5.14 29.69 5.21
CA ILE A 9 -4.88 29.32 6.60
C ILE A 9 -3.37 29.26 6.78
N LYS A 10 -2.79 30.25 7.46
CA LYS A 10 -1.36 30.31 7.76
C LYS A 10 -1.08 29.25 8.81
N LEU A 11 -0.84 28.03 8.34
CA LEU A 11 -0.48 26.90 9.19
C LEU A 11 0.77 27.27 9.99
N SER A 12 0.62 27.33 11.32
CA SER A 12 1.74 27.51 12.24
C SER A 12 2.77 26.38 12.02
N PRO A 13 4.07 26.60 12.25
CA PRO A 13 5.07 25.52 12.24
C PRO A 13 4.64 24.30 13.07
N GLU A 14 3.90 24.53 14.16
CA GLU A 14 3.35 23.49 15.04
C GLU A 14 2.26 22.65 14.36
N ASP A 15 1.33 23.29 13.64
CA ASP A 15 0.25 22.60 12.92
C ASP A 15 0.82 21.72 11.80
N LYS A 16 1.81 22.24 11.06
CA LYS A 16 2.52 21.49 10.02
C LYS A 16 3.19 20.25 10.59
N GLN A 17 3.78 20.34 11.78
CA GLN A 17 4.41 19.20 12.43
C GLN A 17 3.39 18.16 12.89
N ARG A 18 2.27 18.58 13.50
CA ARG A 18 1.17 17.69 13.89
C ARG A 18 0.59 16.94 12.68
N MET A 19 0.38 17.64 11.57
CA MET A 19 -0.10 17.04 10.32
C MET A 19 0.89 16.01 9.76
N ARG A 20 2.20 16.29 9.76
CA ARG A 20 3.22 15.33 9.30
C ARG A 20 3.21 14.04 10.11
N VAL A 21 3.15 14.15 11.45
CA VAL A 21 3.13 12.98 12.34
C VAL A 21 1.86 12.16 12.14
N SER A 22 0.70 12.82 12.04
CA SER A 22 -0.57 12.15 11.76
C SER A 22 -0.55 11.43 10.40
N ALA A 23 -0.05 12.09 9.35
CA ALA A 23 0.08 11.51 8.02
C ALA A 23 1.00 10.28 8.03
N MET A 24 2.18 10.36 8.66
CA MET A 24 3.09 9.22 8.79
C MET A 24 2.43 8.05 9.50
N ARG A 25 1.72 8.29 10.61
CA ARG A 25 0.98 7.24 11.34
C ARG A 25 -0.10 6.60 10.48
N GLY A 26 -0.86 7.39 9.72
CA GLY A 26 -1.88 6.88 8.79
C GLY A 26 -1.29 5.96 7.72
N LEU A 27 -0.18 6.39 7.11
CA LEU A 27 0.53 5.60 6.09
C LEU A 27 1.07 4.27 6.66
N LEU A 28 1.64 4.29 7.87
CA LEU A 28 2.13 3.07 8.52
C LEU A 28 0.98 2.12 8.91
N ARG A 29 -0.11 2.67 9.45
CA ARG A 29 -1.32 1.89 9.76
C ARG A 29 -1.90 1.22 8.52
N LEU A 30 -1.87 1.89 7.37
CA LEU A 30 -2.30 1.31 6.10
C LEU A 30 -1.50 0.05 5.76
N VAL A 31 -0.17 0.12 5.77
CA VAL A 31 0.69 -1.03 5.44
C VAL A 31 0.48 -2.18 6.43
N ILE A 32 0.34 -1.88 7.72
CA ILE A 32 0.04 -2.89 8.75
C ILE A 32 -1.32 -3.54 8.49
N ALA A 33 -2.35 -2.76 8.20
CA ALA A 33 -3.68 -3.29 7.89
C ALA A 33 -3.67 -4.17 6.63
N GLN A 34 -2.92 -3.77 5.60
CA GLN A 34 -2.71 -4.57 4.40
C GLN A 34 -2.01 -5.90 4.70
N GLY A 35 -0.96 -5.88 5.53
CA GLY A 35 -0.27 -7.10 5.97
C GLY A 35 -1.18 -8.03 6.76
N LEU A 36 -1.97 -7.51 7.71
CA LEU A 36 -2.93 -8.32 8.47
C LEU A 36 -4.01 -8.91 7.57
N ALA A 37 -4.58 -8.11 6.65
CA ALA A 37 -5.56 -8.59 5.69
C ALA A 37 -4.99 -9.69 4.79
N LEU A 38 -3.72 -9.54 4.36
CA LEU A 38 -3.01 -10.56 3.57
C LEU A 38 -2.86 -11.88 4.33
N LEU A 39 -2.46 -11.82 5.60
CA LEU A 39 -2.33 -13.03 6.42
C LEU A 39 -3.67 -13.73 6.59
N ILE A 40 -4.73 -12.97 6.88
CA ILE A 40 -6.09 -13.52 7.04
C ILE A 40 -6.55 -14.19 5.74
N VAL A 41 -6.49 -13.51 4.60
CA VAL A 41 -6.98 -14.07 3.33
C VAL A 41 -6.16 -15.27 2.87
N SER A 42 -4.84 -15.25 3.09
CA SER A 42 -3.96 -16.38 2.74
C SER A 42 -4.26 -17.59 3.62
N PHE A 43 -4.50 -17.37 4.92
CA PHE A 43 -4.89 -18.43 5.84
C PHE A 43 -6.25 -19.03 5.48
N LEU A 44 -7.25 -18.20 5.15
CA LEU A 44 -8.55 -18.70 4.69
C LEU A 44 -8.40 -19.52 3.40
N ALA A 45 -7.65 -19.04 2.41
CA ALA A 45 -7.42 -19.78 1.18
C ALA A 45 -6.66 -21.10 1.42
N LEU A 46 -5.70 -21.11 2.36
CA LEU A 46 -5.01 -22.33 2.80
C LEU A 46 -5.99 -23.36 3.36
N VAL A 47 -6.87 -22.94 4.27
CA VAL A 47 -7.81 -23.83 4.98
C VAL A 47 -8.89 -24.37 4.03
N PHE A 48 -9.44 -23.53 3.16
CA PHE A 48 -10.58 -23.91 2.32
C PHE A 48 -10.20 -24.49 0.94
N ALA A 49 -9.03 -24.17 0.42
CA ALA A 49 -8.62 -24.54 -0.93
C ALA A 49 -7.20 -25.14 -1.01
N GLY A 50 -6.54 -25.35 0.13
CA GLY A 50 -5.26 -26.06 0.24
C GLY A 50 -4.02 -25.18 0.10
N LEU A 51 -2.85 -25.82 0.24
CA LEU A 51 -1.54 -25.14 0.32
C LEU A 51 -1.28 -24.19 -0.84
N TRP A 52 -1.49 -24.65 -2.07
CA TRP A 52 -1.22 -23.86 -3.26
C TRP A 52 -2.14 -22.65 -3.40
N ALA A 53 -3.40 -22.74 -2.94
CA ALA A 53 -4.30 -21.60 -2.89
C ALA A 53 -3.84 -20.57 -1.84
N GLY A 54 -3.47 -21.03 -0.64
CA GLY A 54 -2.91 -20.16 0.40
C GLY A 54 -1.65 -19.41 -0.06
N LEU A 55 -0.70 -20.13 -0.66
CA LEU A 55 0.52 -19.54 -1.21
C LEU A 55 0.23 -18.60 -2.38
N SER A 56 -0.73 -18.94 -3.25
CA SER A 56 -1.12 -18.08 -4.38
C SER A 56 -1.75 -16.78 -3.91
N ALA A 57 -2.63 -16.83 -2.91
CA ALA A 57 -3.21 -15.63 -2.29
C ALA A 57 -2.15 -14.76 -1.62
N PHE A 58 -1.20 -15.38 -0.89
CA PHE A 58 -0.09 -14.67 -0.29
C PHE A 58 0.77 -13.97 -1.34
N ALA A 59 1.16 -14.70 -2.39
CA ALA A 59 1.93 -14.17 -3.51
C ALA A 59 1.21 -13.01 -4.20
N GLY A 60 -0.09 -13.15 -4.47
CA GLY A 60 -0.95 -12.11 -5.04
C GLY A 60 -0.94 -10.83 -4.21
N GLY A 61 -1.18 -10.93 -2.91
CA GLY A 61 -1.12 -9.76 -2.03
C GLY A 61 0.27 -9.13 -1.95
N MET A 62 1.35 -9.92 -1.96
CA MET A 62 2.72 -9.41 -1.94
C MET A 62 3.08 -8.61 -3.20
N THR A 63 2.54 -8.96 -4.36
CA THR A 63 2.74 -8.18 -5.59
C THR A 63 2.25 -6.73 -5.49
N TYR A 64 1.33 -6.45 -4.56
CA TYR A 64 0.83 -5.10 -4.27
C TYR A 64 1.41 -4.51 -2.97
N LEU A 65 1.58 -5.32 -1.92
CA LEU A 65 2.07 -4.87 -0.61
C LEU A 65 3.53 -4.39 -0.68
N ILE A 66 4.40 -5.06 -1.47
CA ILE A 66 5.80 -4.66 -1.61
C ILE A 66 5.92 -3.26 -2.24
N PRO A 67 5.35 -2.99 -3.44
CA PRO A 67 5.38 -1.65 -4.03
C PRO A 67 4.77 -0.58 -3.12
N THR A 68 3.67 -0.90 -2.44
CA THR A 68 3.00 0.04 -1.52
C THR A 68 3.89 0.37 -0.32
N SER A 69 4.57 -0.63 0.26
CA SER A 69 5.47 -0.43 1.40
C SER A 69 6.68 0.42 1.00
N MET A 70 7.26 0.20 -0.18
CA MET A 70 8.35 1.03 -0.71
C MET A 70 7.91 2.49 -0.88
N PHE A 71 6.69 2.72 -1.37
CA PHE A 71 6.14 4.07 -1.50
C PHE A 71 5.93 4.76 -0.17
N VAL A 72 5.32 4.05 0.79
CA VAL A 72 5.08 4.57 2.13
C VAL A 72 6.40 4.90 2.81
N LEU A 73 7.40 4.03 2.71
CA LEU A 73 8.74 4.29 3.23
C LEU A 73 9.36 5.53 2.59
N HIS A 74 9.31 5.65 1.26
CA HIS A 74 9.79 6.83 0.54
C HIS A 74 9.11 8.11 1.05
N LEU A 75 7.78 8.09 1.21
CA LEU A 75 7.03 9.24 1.68
C LEU A 75 7.37 9.60 3.14
N VAL A 76 7.51 8.61 4.01
CA VAL A 76 7.93 8.79 5.41
C VAL A 76 9.33 9.39 5.48
N LEU A 77 10.30 8.89 4.71
CA LEU A 77 11.66 9.43 4.65
C LEU A 77 11.67 10.88 4.15
N LYS A 78 10.85 11.21 3.14
CA LYS A 78 10.71 12.57 2.64
C LYS A 78 10.08 13.50 3.69
N LEU A 79 9.06 13.01 4.40
CA LEU A 79 8.44 13.69 5.55
C LEU A 79 9.38 13.84 6.75
N LEU A 80 10.54 13.19 6.78
CA LEU A 80 11.60 13.42 7.76
C LEU A 80 12.68 14.38 7.23
N SER A 81 13.07 14.21 5.97
CA SER A 81 14.25 14.87 5.38
C SER A 81 14.05 16.36 5.03
N LYS A 82 12.82 16.90 5.10
CA LYS A 82 12.49 18.30 4.71
C LYS A 82 12.98 18.71 3.30
N ARG A 83 13.31 17.73 2.45
CA ARG A 83 13.91 17.95 1.14
C ARG A 83 12.83 18.02 0.06
N ASP A 84 12.91 19.02 -0.81
CA ASP A 84 11.97 19.16 -1.92
C ASP A 84 12.14 17.99 -2.90
N ALA A 85 11.02 17.37 -3.31
CA ALA A 85 11.07 16.41 -4.41
C ALA A 85 10.65 17.09 -5.71
N THR A 86 11.45 16.86 -6.74
CA THR A 86 11.16 17.28 -8.11
C THR A 86 10.18 16.30 -8.76
N ALA A 87 9.38 16.77 -9.71
CA ALA A 87 8.45 15.92 -10.48
C ALA A 87 9.15 14.69 -11.10
N VAL A 88 10.39 14.86 -11.55
CA VAL A 88 11.21 13.79 -12.14
C VAL A 88 11.47 12.65 -11.15
N THR A 89 11.83 12.94 -9.89
CA THR A 89 12.11 11.90 -8.90
C THR A 89 10.84 11.17 -8.46
N PHE A 90 9.68 11.85 -8.52
CA PHE A 90 8.38 11.23 -8.34
C PHE A 90 8.05 10.24 -9.47
N PHE A 91 8.16 10.64 -10.73
CA PHE A 91 7.85 9.76 -11.87
C PHE A 91 8.78 8.56 -11.95
N ILE A 92 10.08 8.72 -11.65
CA ILE A 92 11.03 7.59 -11.56
C ILE A 92 10.60 6.61 -10.46
N GLY A 93 10.17 7.13 -9.30
CA GLY A 93 9.66 6.30 -8.21
C GLY A 93 8.40 5.51 -8.57
N GLU A 94 7.46 6.13 -9.29
CA GLU A 94 6.26 5.43 -9.79
C GLU A 94 6.61 4.39 -10.85
N ALA A 95 7.50 4.71 -11.79
CA ALA A 95 7.96 3.76 -12.81
C ALA A 95 8.64 2.54 -12.18
N ILE A 96 9.48 2.75 -11.16
CA ILE A 96 10.10 1.67 -10.39
C ILE A 96 9.03 0.79 -9.73
N LYS A 97 8.00 1.37 -9.12
CA LYS A 97 6.93 0.58 -8.49
C LYS A 97 6.19 -0.31 -9.48
N ILE A 98 5.85 0.22 -10.64
CA ILE A 98 5.19 -0.56 -11.70
C ILE A 98 6.13 -1.67 -12.18
N GLY A 99 7.41 -1.34 -12.41
CA GLY A 99 8.45 -2.32 -12.74
C GLY A 99 8.56 -3.45 -11.71
N VAL A 100 8.61 -3.10 -10.42
CA VAL A 100 8.66 -4.08 -9.32
C VAL A 100 7.40 -4.95 -9.31
N ALA A 101 6.21 -4.38 -9.47
CA ALA A 101 4.97 -5.15 -9.54
C ALA A 101 4.97 -6.15 -10.71
N MET A 102 5.41 -5.73 -11.90
CA MET A 102 5.51 -6.59 -13.07
C MET A 102 6.54 -7.70 -12.87
N VAL A 103 7.71 -7.39 -12.33
CA VAL A 103 8.76 -8.37 -12.03
C VAL A 103 8.29 -9.38 -11.00
N LEU A 104 7.63 -8.93 -9.92
CA LEU A 104 7.06 -9.82 -8.91
C LEU A 104 6.00 -10.74 -9.51
N MET A 105 5.10 -10.22 -10.34
CA MET A 105 4.09 -11.05 -10.99
C MET A 105 4.72 -12.09 -11.92
N TYR A 106 5.71 -11.70 -12.72
CA TYR A 106 6.46 -12.63 -13.56
C TYR A 106 7.16 -13.72 -12.73
N LEU A 107 7.82 -13.34 -11.63
CA LEU A 107 8.47 -14.28 -10.72
C LEU A 107 7.47 -15.25 -10.09
N VAL A 108 6.29 -14.78 -9.68
CA VAL A 108 5.24 -15.66 -9.14
C VAL A 108 4.81 -16.69 -10.18
N VAL A 109 4.50 -16.27 -11.41
CA VAL A 109 4.11 -17.19 -12.49
C VAL A 109 5.22 -18.21 -12.76
N LYS A 110 6.48 -17.76 -12.80
CA LYS A 110 7.63 -18.63 -13.04
C LYS A 110 7.88 -19.64 -11.92
N VAL A 111 7.77 -19.22 -10.67
CA VAL A 111 8.05 -20.05 -9.48
C VAL A 111 6.91 -21.01 -9.20
N PHE A 112 5.66 -20.57 -9.34
CA PHE A 112 4.48 -21.39 -9.03
C PHE A 112 4.11 -22.31 -10.20
N GLY A 113 4.36 -21.89 -11.45
CA GLY A 113 4.07 -22.69 -12.63
C GLY A 113 2.61 -23.17 -12.67
N SER A 114 2.43 -24.49 -12.85
CA SER A 114 1.11 -25.14 -12.86
C SER A 114 0.42 -25.14 -11.50
N ASN A 115 1.14 -24.87 -10.41
CA ASN A 115 0.58 -24.82 -9.06
C ASN A 115 -0.01 -23.46 -8.71
N LEU A 116 0.04 -22.47 -9.63
CA LEU A 116 -0.55 -21.17 -9.40
C LEU A 116 -2.08 -21.25 -9.46
N VAL A 117 -2.73 -20.99 -8.34
CA VAL A 117 -4.19 -20.90 -8.24
C VAL A 117 -4.60 -19.44 -8.50
N TRP A 118 -4.85 -19.13 -9.77
CA TRP A 118 -5.21 -17.77 -10.22
C TRP A 118 -6.34 -17.11 -9.42
N PRO A 119 -7.47 -17.79 -9.10
CA PRO A 119 -8.51 -17.17 -8.30
C PRO A 119 -8.01 -16.72 -6.93
N ALA A 120 -7.22 -17.56 -6.25
CA ALA A 120 -6.68 -17.25 -4.94
C ALA A 120 -5.68 -16.08 -5.03
N PHE A 121 -4.83 -16.06 -6.06
CA PHE A 121 -3.91 -14.96 -6.34
C PHE A 121 -4.65 -13.61 -6.47
N PHE A 122 -5.69 -13.55 -7.30
CA PHE A 122 -6.45 -12.31 -7.49
C PHE A 122 -7.23 -11.90 -6.24
N VAL A 123 -7.78 -12.86 -5.49
CA VAL A 123 -8.44 -12.58 -4.21
C VAL A 123 -7.44 -11.95 -3.23
N GLY A 124 -6.25 -12.52 -3.08
CA GLY A 124 -5.18 -11.96 -2.25
C GLY A 124 -4.81 -10.53 -2.68
N LEU A 125 -4.57 -10.32 -3.97
CA LEU A 125 -4.29 -8.99 -4.54
C LEU A 125 -5.40 -7.97 -4.20
N LEU A 126 -6.66 -8.32 -4.46
CA LEU A 126 -7.81 -7.43 -4.30
C LEU A 126 -8.08 -7.09 -2.84
N VAL A 127 -7.92 -8.05 -1.93
CA VAL A 127 -8.11 -7.82 -0.49
C VAL A 127 -7.06 -6.84 0.03
N VAL A 128 -5.79 -7.02 -0.33
CA VAL A 128 -4.72 -6.09 0.07
C VAL A 128 -4.92 -4.70 -0.54
N LEU A 129 -5.33 -4.63 -1.81
CA LEU A 129 -5.71 -3.36 -2.46
C LEU A 129 -6.82 -2.61 -1.71
N LYS A 130 -7.80 -3.34 -1.17
CA LYS A 130 -8.98 -2.78 -0.48
C LYS A 130 -8.82 -2.68 1.04
N ALA A 131 -7.67 -3.02 1.62
CA ALA A 131 -7.48 -3.00 3.06
C ALA A 131 -7.65 -1.61 3.70
N TYR A 132 -7.52 -0.52 2.93
CA TYR A 132 -7.84 0.83 3.42
C TYR A 132 -9.32 0.98 3.81
N VAL A 133 -10.23 0.22 3.20
CA VAL A 133 -11.66 0.20 3.54
C VAL A 133 -11.87 -0.32 4.96
N LEU A 134 -11.05 -1.28 5.41
CA LEU A 134 -11.08 -1.74 6.81
C LEU A 134 -10.77 -0.56 7.75
N LEU A 135 -9.75 0.25 7.45
CA LEU A 135 -9.42 1.42 8.28
C LEU A 135 -10.53 2.47 8.32
N LEU A 136 -11.24 2.68 7.21
CA LEU A 136 -12.41 3.56 7.13
C LEU A 136 -13.58 3.03 7.97
N VAL A 137 -13.93 1.75 7.80
CA VAL A 137 -15.04 1.10 8.52
C VAL A 137 -14.78 1.09 10.02
N PHE A 138 -13.53 0.85 10.44
CA PHE A 138 -13.14 0.86 11.85
C PHE A 138 -12.84 2.27 12.41
N LYS A 139 -13.07 3.35 11.64
CA LYS A 139 -12.80 4.76 12.03
C LYS A 139 -11.40 4.97 12.63
N LYS A 140 -10.38 4.26 12.11
CA LYS A 140 -9.01 4.24 12.66
C LYS A 140 -7.98 5.04 11.83
N LEU A 141 -8.46 5.87 10.91
CA LEU A 141 -7.63 6.83 10.16
C LEU A 141 -7.08 7.90 11.09
#